data_AF-A0AAV3YSW7-F1
#
_entry.id   AF-A0AAV3YSW7-F1
#
_cell.length_a   1.000
_cell.length_b   1.000
_cell.length_c   1.000
_cell.angle_alpha   90.00
_cell.angle_beta   90.00
_cell.angle_gamma   90.00
#
_symmetry.space_group_name_H-M   'P 1'
#
loop_
_entity.id
_entity.type
_entity.pdbx_description
1 polymer ?
#
loop_
_entity_poly.entity_id
_entity_poly.type
_entity_poly.pdbx_seq_one_letter_code
_entity_poly.pdbx_strand_id
1 'polypeptide(L)'
;MWWLVDLEDSCQIHSVALLNRDEFSYRLQNFTIDIFRKDPRLEPTFPENSGQICAHQVDPVGASQWVELDCNNGPVTGQFVRIVKRSFEALTLCQVQVFGYSWSVKTRSTYRHVPNTKSLSEPREVLGVFSTPMQCGLTLWRRLHLNAFHFNKNSGYCEGYSTESGSHSSANDQVWDCFIEISD
;
A
#
# COMPACT_ATOMS: atom_id res chain seq x y z
N MET A 1 4.84 14.18 2.14
CA MET A 1 3.92 13.39 1.30
C MET A 1 3.30 12.28 2.12
N TRP A 2 2.12 11.81 1.75
CA TRP A 2 1.44 10.73 2.44
C TRP A 2 0.74 9.81 1.45
N TRP A 3 0.53 8.57 1.86
CA TRP A 3 -0.31 7.57 1.22
C TRP A 3 -1.28 7.03 2.28
N LEU A 4 -2.54 6.80 1.93
CA LEU A 4 -3.59 6.42 2.88
C LEU A 4 -4.51 5.34 2.28
N VAL A 5 -4.77 4.29 3.05
CA VAL A 5 -5.81 3.30 2.77
C VAL A 5 -6.90 3.35 3.82
N ASP A 6 -8.15 3.22 3.38
CA ASP A 6 -9.32 2.84 4.18
C ASP A 6 -9.53 1.32 4.04
N LEU A 7 -9.39 0.57 5.13
CA LEU A 7 -9.57 -0.89 5.16
C LEU A 7 -11.06 -1.32 5.11
N GLU A 8 -12.00 -0.36 5.04
CA GLU A 8 -13.46 -0.55 5.09
C GLU A 8 -13.99 -1.30 6.33
N ASP A 9 -13.11 -1.66 7.25
CA ASP A 9 -13.41 -2.20 8.58
C ASP A 9 -12.34 -1.80 9.60
N SER A 10 -12.71 -1.90 10.87
CA SER A 10 -11.76 -1.77 11.96
C SER A 10 -11.01 -3.08 12.16
N CYS A 11 -9.70 -3.06 11.91
CA CYS A 11 -8.80 -4.20 12.09
C CYS A 11 -7.85 -3.96 13.27
N GLN A 12 -7.42 -5.04 13.91
CA GLN A 12 -6.29 -5.06 14.83
C GLN A 12 -5.01 -5.33 14.01
N ILE A 13 -4.37 -4.26 13.56
CA ILE A 13 -3.21 -4.30 12.66
C ILE A 13 -1.96 -4.60 13.47
N HIS A 14 -1.20 -5.62 13.08
CA HIS A 14 0.02 -6.02 13.79
C HIS A 14 1.30 -5.77 13.00
N SER A 15 1.26 -5.77 11.67
CA SER A 15 2.42 -5.40 10.84
C SER A 15 2.02 -4.82 9.48
N VAL A 16 2.94 -4.11 8.85
CA VAL A 16 2.77 -3.58 7.49
C VAL A 16 4.02 -3.88 6.67
N ALA A 17 3.88 -4.52 5.51
CA ALA A 17 4.97 -4.74 4.58
C ALA A 17 4.90 -3.82 3.37
N LEU A 18 6.04 -3.31 2.94
CA LEU A 18 6.20 -2.39 1.82
C LEU A 18 7.22 -2.96 0.83
N LEU A 19 6.88 -2.93 -0.45
CA LEU A 19 7.82 -3.18 -1.54
C LEU A 19 8.34 -1.84 -2.07
N ASN A 20 9.66 -1.66 -2.02
CA ASN A 20 10.30 -0.46 -2.55
C ASN A 20 10.43 -0.49 -4.08
N ARG A 21 10.55 0.70 -4.67
CA ARG A 21 10.93 0.88 -6.07
C ARG A 21 12.37 0.42 -6.30
N ASP A 22 12.65 -0.02 -7.53
CA ASP A 22 14.03 -0.29 -7.98
C ASP A 22 14.86 0.99 -8.07
N GLU A 23 14.48 1.87 -9.00
CA GLU A 23 15.13 3.16 -9.19
C GLU A 23 14.80 4.14 -8.06
N PHE A 24 15.78 4.94 -7.66
CA PHE A 24 15.65 5.92 -6.58
C PHE A 24 15.19 5.31 -5.24
N SER A 25 15.54 4.04 -5.01
CA SER A 25 15.19 3.27 -3.80
C SER A 25 15.55 3.96 -2.48
N TYR A 26 16.64 4.73 -2.47
CA TYR A 26 17.09 5.54 -1.32
C TYR A 26 16.03 6.51 -0.78
N ARG A 27 14.99 6.83 -1.56
CA ARG A 27 13.89 7.72 -1.14
C ARG A 27 12.98 7.09 -0.09
N LEU A 28 12.85 5.76 -0.07
CA LEU A 28 12.03 5.06 0.92
C LEU A 28 12.82 4.88 2.22
N GLN A 29 12.92 5.98 2.96
CA GLN A 29 13.59 6.11 4.25
C GLN A 29 12.91 7.22 5.06
N ASN A 30 13.13 7.23 6.37
CA ASN A 30 12.58 8.22 7.30
C ASN A 30 11.07 8.48 7.10
N PHE A 31 10.27 7.42 7.20
CA PHE A 31 8.80 7.49 7.10
C PHE A 31 8.15 6.85 8.32
N THR A 32 6.90 7.25 8.57
CA THR A 32 6.09 6.75 9.69
C THR A 32 4.85 6.06 9.17
N ILE A 33 4.49 4.95 9.80
CA ILE A 33 3.21 4.27 9.62
C ILE A 33 2.34 4.61 10.82
N ASP A 34 1.24 5.33 10.59
CA ASP A 34 0.26 5.66 11.61
C ASP A 34 -1.15 5.23 11.24
N ILE A 35 -1.92 4.88 12.27
CA ILE A 35 -3.22 4.23 12.14
C ILE A 35 -4.28 5.10 12.80
N PHE A 36 -5.40 5.28 12.12
CA PHE A 36 -6.54 6.06 12.59
C PHE A 36 -7.80 5.20 12.67
N ARG A 37 -8.61 5.47 13.69
CA ARG A 37 -9.95 4.88 13.85
C ARG A 37 -11.02 5.58 13.03
N LYS A 38 -10.76 6.81 12.60
CA LYS A 38 -11.66 7.64 11.78
C LYS A 38 -10.87 8.21 10.62
N ASP A 39 -11.55 8.60 9.56
CA ASP A 39 -10.92 9.19 8.39
C ASP A 39 -10.12 10.45 8.77
N PRO A 40 -8.77 10.43 8.69
CA PRO A 40 -7.95 11.55 9.15
C PRO A 40 -8.11 12.80 8.29
N ARG A 41 -8.69 12.69 7.08
CA ARG A 41 -8.87 13.82 6.16
C ARG A 41 -9.99 14.77 6.57
N LEU A 42 -10.87 14.33 7.45
CA LEU A 42 -11.96 15.15 7.98
C LEU A 42 -11.46 16.14 9.05
N GLU A 43 -10.24 15.94 9.55
CA GLU A 43 -9.62 16.83 10.53
C GLU A 43 -9.00 18.07 9.84
N PRO A 44 -9.19 19.29 10.36
CA PRO A 44 -8.62 20.51 9.78
C PRO A 44 -7.09 20.52 9.69
N THR A 45 -6.43 19.69 10.50
CA THR A 45 -4.98 19.58 10.60
C THR A 45 -4.39 18.56 9.63
N PHE A 46 -5.19 17.92 8.78
CA PHE A 46 -4.67 16.98 7.78
C PHE A 46 -3.79 17.67 6.72
N PRO A 47 -2.63 17.11 6.32
CA PRO A 47 -2.04 15.82 6.74
C PRO A 47 -1.05 15.91 7.92
N GLU A 48 -0.98 17.04 8.62
CA GLU A 48 -0.08 17.26 9.76
C GLU A 48 -0.50 16.54 11.05
N ASN A 49 -1.78 16.20 11.17
CA ASN A 49 -2.28 15.32 12.23
C ASN A 49 -1.50 13.99 12.28
N SER A 50 -1.54 13.32 13.43
CA SER A 50 -0.90 12.02 13.62
C SER A 50 -1.87 11.03 14.25
N GLY A 51 -1.83 9.78 13.78
CA GLY A 51 -2.58 8.67 14.33
C GLY A 51 -1.81 7.98 15.44
N GLN A 52 -2.28 6.80 15.84
CA GLN A 52 -1.47 5.93 16.69
C GLN A 52 -0.34 5.36 15.84
N ILE A 53 0.90 5.61 16.24
CA ILE A 53 2.09 5.14 15.52
C ILE A 53 2.18 3.62 15.64
N CYS A 54 2.19 2.93 14.50
CA CYS A 54 2.52 1.52 14.41
C CYS A 54 4.04 1.36 14.36
N ALA A 55 4.67 1.95 13.35
CA ALA A 55 6.11 1.78 13.11
C ALA A 55 6.75 3.06 12.54
N HIS A 56 8.07 3.14 12.67
CA HIS A 56 8.88 4.17 12.05
C HIS A 56 10.13 3.52 11.45
N GLN A 57 10.43 3.87 10.20
CA GLN A 57 11.58 3.36 9.47
C GLN A 57 12.54 4.51 9.17
N VAL A 58 13.72 4.48 9.77
CA VAL A 58 14.75 5.50 9.58
C VAL A 58 15.61 5.17 8.37
N ASP A 59 16.14 3.94 8.34
CA ASP A 59 17.11 3.51 7.34
C ASP A 59 16.47 3.27 5.96
N PRO A 60 17.23 3.47 4.86
CA PRO A 60 16.73 3.24 3.52
C PRO A 60 16.44 1.76 3.27
N VAL A 61 15.30 1.51 2.64
CA VAL A 61 14.93 0.20 2.12
C VAL A 61 15.66 -0.03 0.79
N GLY A 62 16.22 -1.23 0.60
CA GLY A 62 16.94 -1.56 -0.64
C GLY A 62 16.08 -1.53 -1.91
N ALA A 63 16.74 -1.48 -3.07
CA ALA A 63 16.07 -1.51 -4.38
C ALA A 63 15.28 -2.81 -4.60
N SER A 64 13.99 -2.69 -4.93
CA SER A 64 13.07 -3.82 -5.08
C SER A 64 13.08 -4.81 -3.90
N GLN A 65 13.40 -4.31 -2.70
CA GLN A 65 13.37 -5.09 -1.48
C GLN A 65 12.04 -4.85 -0.74
N TRP A 66 11.64 -5.88 -0.01
CA TRP A 66 10.59 -5.78 0.98
C TRP A 66 11.14 -5.28 2.31
N VAL A 67 10.37 -4.44 2.99
CA VAL A 67 10.51 -4.22 4.43
C VAL A 67 9.19 -4.57 5.08
N GLU A 68 9.22 -5.35 6.16
CA GLU A 68 8.06 -5.64 6.99
C GLU A 68 8.30 -5.04 8.37
N LEU A 69 7.34 -4.23 8.82
CA LEU A 69 7.45 -3.46 10.05
C LEU A 69 6.34 -3.89 10.99
N ASP A 70 6.72 -4.50 12.10
CA ASP A 70 5.81 -4.79 13.20
C ASP A 70 5.40 -3.49 13.90
N CYS A 71 4.16 -3.45 14.41
CA CYS A 71 3.76 -2.35 15.26
C CYS A 71 4.51 -2.42 16.60
N ASN A 72 5.44 -1.49 16.83
CA ASN A 72 6.45 -1.53 17.90
C ASN A 72 5.87 -1.63 19.32
N ASN A 73 4.63 -1.17 19.54
CA ASN A 73 3.95 -1.20 20.83
C ASN A 73 2.79 -2.20 20.88
N GLY A 74 2.87 -3.24 20.04
CA GLY A 74 1.82 -4.25 19.87
C GLY A 74 0.75 -3.83 18.85
N PRO A 75 -0.22 -4.72 18.58
CA PRO A 75 -1.22 -4.48 17.55
C PRO A 75 -2.07 -3.23 17.81
N VAL A 76 -2.34 -2.48 16.75
CA VAL A 76 -3.06 -1.20 16.79
C VAL A 76 -4.43 -1.36 16.13
N THR A 77 -5.49 -1.00 16.86
CA THR A 77 -6.85 -1.03 16.32
C THR A 77 -7.19 0.25 15.55
N GLY A 78 -7.51 0.09 14.27
CA GLY A 78 -8.01 1.17 13.42
C GLY A 78 -8.48 0.70 12.05
N GLN A 79 -8.97 1.65 11.24
CA GLN A 79 -9.52 1.42 9.90
C GLN A 79 -8.66 2.05 8.82
N PHE A 80 -7.95 3.14 9.13
CA PHE A 80 -7.17 3.88 8.16
C PHE A 80 -5.69 3.71 8.45
N VAL A 81 -4.92 3.27 7.46
CA VAL A 81 -3.45 3.12 7.58
C VAL A 81 -2.80 4.14 6.67
N ARG A 82 -1.93 4.96 7.24
CA ARG A 82 -1.21 6.00 6.52
C ARG A 82 0.29 5.79 6.61
N ILE A 83 0.94 5.95 5.46
CA ILE A 83 2.39 6.03 5.36
C ILE A 83 2.71 7.49 5.08
N VAL A 84 3.40 8.15 6.01
CA VAL A 84 3.74 9.57 5.91
C VAL A 84 5.24 9.79 5.95
N LYS A 85 5.73 10.58 5.00
CA LYS A 85 7.12 11.01 4.91
C LYS A 85 7.16 12.54 4.94
N ARG A 86 7.78 13.11 5.97
CA ARG A 86 7.87 14.57 6.22
C ARG A 86 9.15 15.19 5.68
N SER A 87 9.62 14.71 4.53
CA SER A 87 10.77 15.26 3.80
C SER A 87 10.37 15.74 2.41
N PHE A 88 11.27 16.44 1.72
CA PHE A 88 11.07 16.90 0.34
C PHE A 88 11.19 15.81 -0.73
N GLU A 89 11.74 14.64 -0.39
CA GLU A 89 11.81 13.50 -1.32
C GLU A 89 10.45 12.85 -1.55
N ALA A 90 10.24 12.34 -2.77
CA ALA A 90 9.02 11.64 -3.13
C ALA A 90 8.80 10.38 -2.28
N LEU A 91 7.56 10.15 -1.83
CA LEU A 91 7.14 8.85 -1.32
C LEU A 91 6.76 7.98 -2.52
N THR A 92 7.48 6.87 -2.71
CA THR A 92 7.19 5.91 -3.78
C THR A 92 7.09 4.52 -3.19
N LEU A 93 5.99 3.84 -3.48
CA LEU A 93 5.65 2.52 -2.98
C LEU A 93 5.24 1.69 -4.20
N CYS A 94 5.70 0.44 -4.29
CA CYS A 94 5.27 -0.46 -5.36
C CYS A 94 4.11 -1.35 -4.91
N GLN A 95 4.14 -1.79 -3.65
CA GLN A 95 3.11 -2.61 -3.04
C GLN A 95 3.08 -2.38 -1.53
N VAL A 96 1.89 -2.46 -0.94
CA VAL A 96 1.67 -2.37 0.50
C VAL A 96 0.92 -3.62 0.96
N GLN A 97 1.22 -4.17 2.12
CA GLN A 97 0.45 -5.25 2.72
C GLN A 97 0.20 -4.87 4.16
N VAL A 98 -1.05 -4.91 4.60
CA VAL A 98 -1.47 -4.53 5.95
C VAL A 98 -1.96 -5.80 6.64
N PHE A 99 -1.20 -6.30 7.59
CA PHE A 99 -1.51 -7.53 8.29
C PHE A 99 -2.23 -7.25 9.60
N GLY A 100 -3.34 -7.94 9.84
CA GLY A 100 -4.16 -7.69 11.01
C GLY A 100 -5.45 -8.49 11.04
N TYR A 101 -6.02 -8.59 12.22
CA TYR A 101 -7.24 -9.36 12.46
C TYR A 101 -8.47 -8.46 12.31
N SER A 102 -9.42 -8.83 11.47
CA SER A 102 -10.74 -8.20 11.44
C SER A 102 -11.70 -8.90 12.40
N TRP A 103 -12.48 -8.13 13.16
CA TRP A 103 -13.58 -8.69 13.96
C TRP A 103 -14.82 -8.99 13.11
N SER A 104 -14.86 -8.47 11.89
CA SER A 104 -15.91 -8.75 10.94
C SER A 104 -15.59 -10.04 10.18
N VAL A 105 -16.51 -11.00 10.20
CA VAL A 105 -16.40 -12.19 9.33
C VAL A 105 -16.79 -11.78 7.92
N LYS A 106 -15.86 -11.16 7.19
CA LYS A 106 -16.02 -10.88 5.76
C LYS A 106 -15.43 -12.05 4.97
N THR A 107 -16.14 -12.50 3.94
CA THR A 107 -15.66 -13.54 3.02
C THR A 107 -14.61 -13.01 2.03
N ARG A 108 -14.42 -11.69 1.96
CA ARG A 108 -13.40 -10.97 1.19
C ARG A 108 -12.94 -9.71 1.94
N SER A 109 -11.63 -9.52 2.07
CA SER A 109 -11.03 -8.27 2.52
C SER A 109 -11.22 -7.20 1.44
N THR A 110 -12.08 -6.21 1.68
CA THR A 110 -12.24 -5.04 0.81
C THR A 110 -11.46 -3.86 1.38
N TYR A 111 -10.95 -2.99 0.50
CA TYR A 111 -10.26 -1.78 0.91
C TYR A 111 -10.43 -0.71 -0.17
N ARG A 112 -10.20 0.55 0.22
CA ARG A 112 -10.24 1.71 -0.66
C ARG A 112 -8.98 2.53 -0.50
N HIS A 113 -8.28 2.75 -1.61
CA HIS A 113 -7.20 3.71 -1.63
C HIS A 113 -7.77 5.13 -1.65
N VAL A 114 -7.16 6.02 -0.88
CA VAL A 114 -7.71 7.34 -0.60
C VAL A 114 -6.76 8.41 -1.15
N PRO A 115 -7.23 9.39 -1.95
CA PRO A 115 -8.62 9.72 -2.27
C PRO A 115 -9.24 8.91 -3.43
N ASN A 116 -8.42 8.21 -4.21
CA ASN A 116 -8.84 7.65 -5.50
C ASN A 116 -8.52 6.15 -5.57
N THR A 117 -9.56 5.34 -5.29
CA THR A 117 -9.99 4.11 -5.98
C THR A 117 -10.71 3.19 -4.98
N LYS A 118 -11.94 2.77 -5.32
CA LYS A 118 -12.53 1.55 -4.72
C LYS A 118 -11.91 0.38 -5.48
N SER A 119 -10.96 -0.34 -4.88
CA SER A 119 -10.50 -1.59 -5.47
C SER A 119 -11.55 -2.66 -5.18
N LEU A 120 -12.64 -2.67 -5.95
CA LEU A 120 -13.36 -3.91 -6.20
C LEU A 120 -12.44 -4.75 -7.07
N SER A 121 -11.70 -5.66 -6.44
CA SER A 121 -10.68 -6.43 -7.12
C SER A 121 -11.29 -7.49 -8.03
N GLU A 122 -11.82 -7.16 -9.22
CA GLU A 122 -12.01 -8.14 -10.33
C GLU A 122 -12.10 -7.50 -11.72
N PRO A 123 -11.63 -8.21 -12.78
CA PRO A 123 -10.89 -9.48 -12.74
C PRO A 123 -9.38 -9.25 -12.70
N ARG A 124 -8.70 -10.08 -11.91
CA ARG A 124 -7.23 -10.13 -11.89
C ARG A 124 -6.75 -11.03 -13.03
N GLU A 125 -5.80 -10.55 -13.83
CA GLU A 125 -5.10 -11.35 -14.83
C GLU A 125 -3.88 -12.02 -14.18
N VAL A 126 -3.76 -13.33 -14.30
CA VAL A 126 -2.56 -14.04 -13.88
C VAL A 126 -1.42 -13.72 -14.84
N LEU A 127 -0.41 -13.00 -14.36
CA LEU A 127 0.74 -12.61 -15.16
C LEU A 127 1.81 -13.70 -15.18
N GLY A 128 1.89 -14.53 -14.13
CA GLY A 128 2.78 -15.69 -14.06
C GLY A 128 3.36 -15.94 -12.68
N VAL A 129 4.45 -16.71 -12.63
CA VAL A 129 5.26 -16.94 -11.44
C VAL A 129 6.66 -16.42 -11.71
N PHE A 130 7.15 -15.52 -10.87
CA PHE A 130 8.40 -14.81 -11.06
C PHE A 130 9.29 -14.88 -9.82
N SER A 131 10.59 -14.79 -10.05
CA SER A 131 11.60 -14.74 -8.98
C SER A 131 11.67 -13.36 -8.32
N THR A 132 11.28 -12.30 -9.03
CA THR A 132 11.36 -10.92 -8.52
C THR A 132 10.10 -10.11 -8.82
N PRO A 133 9.77 -9.11 -7.98
CA PRO A 133 8.67 -8.20 -8.26
C PRO A 133 8.92 -7.34 -9.52
N MET A 134 10.18 -7.09 -9.88
CA MET A 134 10.48 -6.39 -11.13
C MET A 134 10.01 -7.17 -12.36
N GLN A 135 10.19 -8.50 -12.38
CA GLN A 135 9.70 -9.34 -13.48
C GLN A 135 8.16 -9.28 -13.59
N CYS A 136 7.48 -9.24 -12.44
CA CYS A 136 6.04 -9.01 -12.36
C CYS A 136 5.65 -7.64 -12.97
N GLY A 137 6.30 -6.55 -12.53
CA GLY A 137 6.05 -5.20 -13.05
C GLY A 137 6.40 -5.01 -14.53
N LEU A 138 7.49 -5.62 -15.02
CA LEU A 138 7.86 -5.61 -16.44
C LEU A 138 6.84 -6.36 -17.30
N THR A 139 6.26 -7.44 -16.77
CA THR A 139 5.19 -8.18 -17.46
C THR A 139 3.90 -7.37 -17.48
N LEU A 140 3.56 -6.70 -16.37
CA LEU A 140 2.43 -5.77 -16.30
C LEU A 140 2.55 -4.65 -17.34
N TRP A 141 3.72 -4.01 -17.49
CA TRP A 141 3.90 -2.92 -18.46
C TRP A 141 3.60 -3.36 -19.91
N ARG A 142 3.82 -4.65 -20.24
CA ARG A 142 3.46 -5.19 -21.56
C ARG A 142 1.95 -5.39 -21.76
N ARG A 143 1.13 -5.16 -20.74
CA ARG A 143 -0.34 -5.24 -20.74
C ARG A 143 -0.91 -3.84 -20.55
N LEU A 144 -1.19 -3.15 -21.66
CA LEU A 144 -1.62 -1.74 -21.64
C LEU A 144 -2.96 -1.49 -20.92
N HIS A 145 -3.75 -2.53 -20.67
CA HIS A 145 -5.01 -2.45 -19.93
C HIS A 145 -4.87 -2.63 -18.42
N LEU A 146 -3.66 -2.86 -17.90
CA LEU A 146 -3.39 -3.05 -16.48
C LEU A 146 -2.47 -1.94 -15.97
N ASN A 147 -2.72 -1.49 -14.74
CA ASN A 147 -1.97 -0.37 -14.13
C ASN A 147 -1.48 -0.68 -12.70
N ALA A 148 -1.79 -1.87 -12.18
CA ALA A 148 -1.41 -2.31 -10.86
C ALA A 148 -1.12 -3.81 -10.84
N PHE A 149 -0.25 -4.25 -9.93
CA PHE A 149 0.07 -5.66 -9.75
C PHE A 149 0.10 -6.06 -8.28
N HIS A 150 -0.11 -7.35 -8.04
CA HIS A 150 0.15 -8.05 -6.78
C HIS A 150 1.26 -9.06 -7.03
N PHE A 151 2.37 -8.93 -6.31
CA PHE A 151 3.43 -9.92 -6.26
C PHE A 151 3.44 -10.60 -4.89
N ASN A 152 3.27 -11.92 -4.87
CA ASN A 152 3.41 -12.72 -3.67
C ASN A 152 4.90 -13.09 -3.47
N LYS A 153 5.52 -12.51 -2.44
CA LYS A 153 6.95 -12.71 -2.13
C LYS A 153 7.34 -14.17 -1.80
N ASN A 154 6.38 -14.99 -1.35
CA ASN A 154 6.62 -16.37 -0.93
C ASN A 154 6.51 -17.37 -2.08
N SER A 155 5.53 -17.18 -2.96
CA SER A 155 5.27 -18.11 -4.09
C SER A 155 5.79 -17.60 -5.44
N GLY A 156 6.14 -16.31 -5.54
CA GLY A 156 6.47 -15.65 -6.80
C GLY A 156 5.25 -15.40 -7.69
N TYR A 157 4.06 -15.81 -7.26
CA TYR A 157 2.83 -15.64 -8.02
C TYR A 157 2.51 -14.16 -8.21
N CYS A 158 2.14 -13.80 -9.43
CA CYS A 158 1.94 -12.42 -9.85
C CYS A 158 0.60 -12.25 -10.58
N GLU A 159 -0.18 -11.30 -10.11
CA GLU A 159 -1.45 -10.91 -10.70
C GLU A 159 -1.40 -9.45 -11.11
N GLY A 160 -2.05 -9.09 -12.22
CA GLY A 160 -2.23 -7.72 -12.66
C GLY A 160 -3.71 -7.34 -12.68
N TYR A 161 -4.01 -6.07 -12.45
CA TYR A 161 -5.37 -5.56 -12.48
C TYR A 161 -5.41 -4.11 -12.95
N SER A 162 -6.59 -3.65 -13.37
CA SER A 162 -6.87 -2.25 -13.62
C SER A 162 -7.59 -1.68 -12.41
N THR A 163 -7.18 -0.51 -11.95
CA THR A 163 -7.97 0.29 -11.04
C THR A 163 -8.93 1.19 -11.82
N GLU A 164 -10.18 1.33 -11.37
CA GLU A 164 -11.09 2.32 -11.95
C GLU A 164 -10.64 3.73 -11.54
N SER A 165 -10.00 4.45 -12.46
CA SER A 165 -9.74 5.88 -12.28
C SER A 165 -11.08 6.61 -12.15
N GLY A 166 -11.46 7.01 -10.93
CA GLY A 166 -12.44 8.06 -10.74
C GLY A 166 -12.00 9.26 -11.57
N SER A 167 -12.85 9.71 -12.48
CA SER A 167 -12.58 10.76 -13.47
C SER A 167 -11.82 11.95 -12.87
N HIS A 168 -10.52 12.04 -13.14
CA HIS A 168 -9.73 13.27 -13.35
C HIS A 168 -8.26 12.86 -13.58
N SER A 169 -7.83 12.77 -14.84
CA SER A 169 -6.42 12.73 -15.20
C SER A 169 -6.07 13.91 -16.12
N SER A 170 -5.45 14.93 -15.54
CA SER A 170 -4.49 15.73 -16.29
C SER A 170 -3.21 14.91 -16.43
N ALA A 171 -3.12 14.15 -17.52
CA ALA A 171 -1.98 13.74 -18.33
C ALA A 171 -0.51 13.64 -17.82
N ASN A 172 -0.16 13.73 -16.53
CA ASN A 172 1.27 13.69 -16.12
C ASN A 172 1.63 12.93 -14.83
N ASP A 173 0.69 12.26 -14.16
CA ASP A 173 1.03 11.41 -13.02
C ASP A 173 0.92 9.93 -13.40
N GLN A 174 2.05 9.28 -13.63
CA GLN A 174 2.15 7.81 -13.60
C GLN A 174 1.97 7.35 -12.15
N VAL A 175 0.72 7.30 -11.69
CA VAL A 175 0.33 6.71 -10.41
C VAL A 175 0.31 5.20 -10.63
N TRP A 176 1.30 4.50 -10.10
CA TRP A 176 1.24 3.04 -9.95
C TRP A 176 0.41 2.76 -8.70
N ASP A 177 -0.77 2.16 -8.87
CA ASP A 177 -1.61 1.83 -7.74
C ASP A 177 -1.01 0.63 -6.98
N CYS A 178 -0.74 0.85 -5.69
CA CYS A 178 -0.25 -0.18 -4.80
C CYS A 178 -1.36 -1.20 -4.49
N PHE A 179 -1.06 -2.47 -4.66
CA PHE A 179 -1.87 -3.54 -4.08
C PHE A 179 -1.83 -3.49 -2.56
N ILE A 180 -2.94 -3.88 -1.92
CA ILE A 180 -3.09 -4.05 -0.47
C ILE A 180 -3.56 -5.47 -0.19
N GLU A 181 -2.78 -6.20 0.59
CA GLU A 181 -3.17 -7.50 1.14
C GLU A 181 -3.53 -7.34 2.60
N ILE A 182 -4.68 -7.88 3.02
CA ILE A 182 -5.00 -8.09 4.44
C ILE A 182 -5.04 -9.60 4.63
N SER A 183 -4.04 -10.16 5.31
CA SER A 183 -4.06 -11.57 5.71
C SER A 183 -4.45 -11.69 7.17
N ASP A 184 -5.33 -12.66 7.46
CA ASP A 184 -5.68 -13.12 8.81
C ASP A 184 -4.58 -14.00 9.43
#